data_AF-A0A4Q1TNZ7-F1
#
_entry.id   AF-A0A4Q1TNZ7-F1
#
_cell.length_a   1.000
_cell.length_b   1.000
_cell.length_c   1.000
_cell.angle_alpha   90.00
_cell.angle_beta   90.00
_cell.angle_gamma   90.00
#
_symmetry.space_group_name_H-M   'P 1'
#
loop_
_entity.id
_entity.type
_entity.pdbx_description
1 polymer ?
#
loop_
_entity_poly.entity_id
_entity_poly.type
_entity_poly.pdbx_seq_one_letter_code
_entity_poly.pdbx_strand_id
1 'polypeptide(L)'
;MAERNAEEIAARRARRAERRQRQRDANVDRSAKMHQARIGDSQANNPTEDRLAGRIHIGCSGWYYWHWKGKFYPADIPSNQYFRIYQDHFETVELNAPFYSWPTIGAVKTWIRQADPGFVYTIKVCELITHIKRFEDTKSLIEDFGYIADLLGPQMGCFLFQLPPSVRYTSEMLQSILSQLDPRHRNVVEFRHKSWWTDEVFDAFTAAGAIFCSCSGPRLPDELVRTTDDIYVRFHGTKQWYRHDYSDAELLVWVERIRQSSAKTVWVYFNNDRDGHSIKNASRLSELMKIPAR
;
A
#
# COMPACT_ATOMS: atom_id res chain seq x y z
N MET A 1 -5.91 23.22 26.29
CA MET A 1 -4.92 23.24 25.18
C MET A 1 -4.85 24.67 24.68
N ALA A 2 -3.69 25.33 24.80
CA ALA A 2 -3.54 26.71 24.32
C ALA A 2 -3.80 26.77 22.80
N GLU A 3 -4.67 27.69 22.36
CA GLU A 3 -4.83 28.02 20.96
C GLU A 3 -3.49 28.53 20.42
N ARG A 4 -2.91 27.78 19.49
CA ARG A 4 -1.64 28.19 18.86
C ARG A 4 -1.94 29.34 17.91
N ASN A 5 -1.21 30.45 18.04
CA ASN A 5 -1.36 31.59 17.15
C ASN A 5 -1.07 31.18 15.69
N ALA A 6 -1.75 31.83 14.73
CA ALA A 6 -1.66 31.55 13.29
C ALA A 6 -0.22 31.52 12.76
N GLU A 7 0.66 32.37 13.30
CA GLU A 7 2.08 32.41 12.97
C GLU A 7 2.82 31.11 13.32
N GLU A 8 2.54 30.52 14.51
CA GLU A 8 3.14 29.25 14.91
C GLU A 8 2.69 28.09 14.01
N ILE A 9 1.42 28.13 13.59
CA ILE A 9 0.85 27.17 12.65
C ILE A 9 1.53 27.30 11.29
N ALA A 10 1.69 28.52 10.79
CA ALA A 10 2.37 28.81 9.52
C ALA A 10 3.83 28.36 9.55
N ALA A 11 4.59 28.73 10.60
CA ALA A 11 5.98 28.32 10.77
C ALA A 11 6.13 26.80 10.84
N ARG A 12 5.21 26.09 11.53
CA ARG A 12 5.20 24.62 11.57
C ARG A 12 4.90 24.02 10.19
N ARG A 13 4.00 24.62 9.41
CA ARG A 13 3.70 24.18 8.04
C ARG A 13 4.91 24.36 7.14
N ALA A 14 5.59 25.52 7.21
CA ALA A 14 6.80 25.81 6.45
C ALA A 14 7.93 24.80 6.76
N ARG A 15 8.24 24.57 8.04
CA ARG A 15 9.26 23.57 8.45
C ARG A 15 8.94 22.16 7.96
N ARG A 16 7.66 21.77 7.96
CA ARG A 16 7.22 20.48 7.44
C ARG A 16 7.39 20.40 5.92
N ALA A 17 7.04 21.45 5.20
CA ALA A 17 7.20 21.53 3.75
C ALA A 17 8.68 21.44 3.36
N GLU A 18 9.55 22.17 4.05
CA GLU A 18 11.00 22.11 3.84
C GLU A 18 11.56 20.70 4.08
N ARG A 19 11.20 20.06 5.21
CA ARG A 19 11.60 18.67 5.48
C ARG A 19 11.11 17.71 4.40
N ARG A 20 9.88 17.91 3.90
CA ARG A 20 9.32 17.11 2.81
C ARG A 20 10.12 17.32 1.52
N GLN A 21 10.50 18.55 1.20
CA GLN A 21 11.31 18.82 0.01
C GLN A 21 12.67 18.15 0.10
N ARG A 22 13.40 18.31 1.20
CA ARG A 22 14.69 17.63 1.41
C ARG A 22 14.58 16.11 1.28
N GLN A 23 13.48 15.53 1.75
CA GLN A 23 13.20 14.10 1.62
C GLN A 23 12.99 13.67 0.16
N ARG A 24 12.32 14.50 -0.64
CA ARG A 24 12.11 14.26 -2.08
C ARG A 24 13.40 14.37 -2.86
N ASP A 25 14.22 15.37 -2.57
CA ASP A 25 15.52 15.54 -3.21
C ASP A 25 16.40 14.31 -2.91
N ALA A 26 16.44 13.86 -1.66
CA ALA A 26 17.15 12.65 -1.27
C ALA A 26 16.59 11.37 -1.91
N ASN A 27 15.31 11.34 -2.33
CA ASN A 27 14.76 10.17 -3.02
C ASN A 27 15.31 10.02 -4.43
N VAL A 28 15.70 11.10 -5.10
CA VAL A 28 16.38 11.05 -6.42
C VAL A 28 17.74 10.35 -6.29
N ASP A 29 18.52 10.72 -5.27
CA ASP A 29 19.81 10.07 -5.01
C ASP A 29 19.65 8.60 -4.62
N ARG A 30 18.64 8.29 -3.81
CA ARG A 30 18.37 6.90 -3.39
C ARG A 30 17.89 6.05 -4.57
N SER A 31 17.05 6.57 -5.46
CA SER A 31 16.65 5.84 -6.67
C SER A 31 17.84 5.61 -7.59
N ALA A 32 18.73 6.60 -7.77
CA ALA A 32 19.96 6.42 -8.54
C ALA A 32 20.88 5.35 -7.96
N LYS A 33 21.01 5.26 -6.63
CA LYS A 33 21.77 4.18 -5.97
C LYS A 33 21.11 2.81 -6.18
N MET A 34 19.77 2.76 -6.14
CA MET A 34 19.03 1.52 -6.44
C MET A 34 19.22 1.10 -7.90
N HIS A 35 19.21 2.05 -8.83
CA HIS A 35 19.52 1.81 -10.23
C HIS A 35 20.88 1.13 -10.41
N GLN A 36 21.93 1.71 -9.82
CA GLN A 36 23.29 1.15 -9.89
C GLN A 36 23.37 -0.25 -9.30
N ALA A 37 22.63 -0.52 -8.21
CA ALA A 37 22.57 -1.85 -7.63
C ALA A 37 21.86 -2.86 -8.55
N ARG A 38 20.72 -2.47 -9.13
CA ARG A 38 19.93 -3.31 -10.03
C ARG A 38 20.73 -3.70 -11.27
N ILE A 39 21.38 -2.74 -11.94
CA ILE A 39 22.17 -3.02 -13.16
C ILE A 39 23.43 -3.86 -12.85
N GLY A 40 23.94 -3.80 -11.62
CA GLY A 40 25.08 -4.59 -11.18
C GLY A 40 24.72 -6.01 -10.75
N ASP A 41 23.44 -6.33 -10.55
CA ASP A 41 22.98 -7.65 -10.11
C ASP A 41 22.56 -8.51 -11.31
N SER A 42 23.44 -9.43 -11.70
CA SER A 42 23.23 -10.35 -12.82
C SER A 42 22.23 -11.48 -12.54
N GLN A 43 21.77 -11.63 -11.29
CA GLN A 43 20.85 -12.69 -10.87
C GLN A 43 19.42 -12.22 -10.58
N ALA A 44 19.14 -10.92 -10.71
CA ALA A 44 17.76 -10.43 -10.74
C ALA A 44 17.04 -11.08 -11.94
N ASN A 45 15.81 -11.61 -11.72
CA ASN A 45 14.88 -12.19 -12.70
C ASN A 45 14.54 -13.68 -12.61
N ASN A 46 14.93 -14.43 -11.57
CA ASN A 46 14.42 -15.80 -11.46
C ASN A 46 12.93 -15.81 -11.04
N PRO A 47 12.02 -16.40 -11.84
CA PRO A 47 10.62 -16.53 -11.46
C PRO A 47 10.54 -17.38 -10.19
N THR A 48 9.92 -16.84 -9.15
CA THR A 48 9.58 -17.63 -7.96
C THR A 48 8.17 -18.18 -8.12
N GLU A 49 7.95 -19.39 -7.63
CA GLU A 49 6.62 -19.99 -7.55
C GLU A 49 5.68 -19.05 -6.78
N ASP A 50 4.50 -18.81 -7.34
CA ASP A 50 3.53 -17.87 -6.79
C ASP A 50 2.75 -18.48 -5.62
N ARG A 51 3.42 -18.56 -4.46
CA ARG A 51 2.90 -19.18 -3.22
C ARG A 51 1.79 -18.37 -2.54
N LEU A 52 1.52 -17.16 -3.03
CA LEU A 52 0.55 -16.23 -2.47
C LEU A 52 -0.82 -16.35 -3.14
N ALA A 53 -0.89 -17.01 -4.29
CA ALA A 53 -2.12 -17.26 -5.03
C ALA A 53 -3.11 -18.12 -4.21
N GLY A 54 -4.41 -17.85 -4.37
CA GLY A 54 -5.46 -18.66 -3.73
C GLY A 54 -5.69 -18.36 -2.26
N ARG A 55 -5.14 -17.26 -1.73
CA ARG A 55 -5.20 -16.89 -0.31
C ARG A 55 -5.87 -15.54 -0.08
N ILE A 56 -6.34 -15.34 1.14
CA ILE A 56 -6.87 -14.05 1.61
C ILE A 56 -5.87 -13.43 2.58
N HIS A 57 -5.31 -12.30 2.19
CA HIS A 57 -4.31 -11.54 2.93
C HIS A 57 -4.97 -10.30 3.53
N ILE A 58 -5.17 -10.29 4.85
CA ILE A 58 -5.76 -9.15 5.58
C ILE A 58 -4.73 -8.58 6.53
N GLY A 59 -4.51 -7.27 6.45
CA GLY A 59 -3.61 -6.56 7.34
C GLY A 59 -3.91 -5.07 7.44
N CYS A 60 -2.90 -4.32 7.87
CA CYS A 60 -2.97 -2.88 8.06
C CYS A 60 -1.97 -2.15 7.16
N SER A 61 -2.21 -0.86 6.93
CA SER A 61 -1.29 0.02 6.21
C SER A 61 -0.13 0.50 7.09
N GLY A 62 0.63 -0.44 7.64
CA GLY A 62 1.78 -0.22 8.52
C GLY A 62 1.58 -0.86 9.90
N TRP A 63 2.67 -0.92 10.69
CA TRP A 63 2.66 -1.41 12.08
C TRP A 63 3.22 -0.39 13.08
N TYR A 64 4.05 0.57 12.64
CA TYR A 64 4.80 1.42 13.54
C TYR A 64 4.00 2.65 14.00
N TYR A 65 3.15 2.46 15.01
CA TYR A 65 2.27 3.51 15.53
C TYR A 65 2.29 3.57 17.05
N TRP A 66 2.73 4.71 17.59
CA TRP A 66 2.82 4.91 19.04
C TRP A 66 1.45 4.93 19.73
N HIS A 67 0.40 5.42 19.04
CA HIS A 67 -0.96 5.51 19.58
C HIS A 67 -1.69 4.16 19.66
N TRP A 68 -1.03 3.08 19.23
CA TRP A 68 -1.48 1.70 19.46
C TRP A 68 -1.06 1.16 20.83
N LYS A 69 -0.15 1.83 21.55
CA LYS A 69 0.16 1.50 22.94
C LYS A 69 -1.09 1.61 23.82
N GLY A 70 -1.31 0.59 24.66
CA GLY A 70 -2.48 0.45 25.51
C GLY A 70 -3.76 0.02 24.78
N LYS A 71 -3.71 -0.19 23.45
CA LYS A 71 -4.83 -0.68 22.64
C LYS A 71 -4.52 -2.03 21.99
N PHE A 72 -3.34 -2.13 21.38
CA PHE A 72 -2.84 -3.33 20.72
C PHE A 72 -1.44 -3.68 21.21
N TYR A 73 -0.56 -2.68 21.32
CA TYR A 73 0.74 -2.86 21.95
C TYR A 73 0.62 -2.72 23.47
N PRO A 74 1.30 -3.55 24.28
CA PRO A 74 1.43 -3.30 25.71
C PRO A 74 1.99 -1.90 25.97
N ALA A 75 1.50 -1.22 27.01
CA ALA A 75 1.80 0.19 27.24
C ALA A 75 3.32 0.48 27.31
N ASP A 76 4.05 -0.40 28.00
CA ASP A 76 5.48 -0.23 28.27
C ASP A 76 6.39 -0.93 27.24
N ILE A 77 5.83 -1.51 26.18
CA ILE A 77 6.63 -2.24 25.19
C ILE A 77 7.57 -1.28 24.43
N PRO A 78 8.84 -1.63 24.22
CA PRO A 78 9.73 -0.85 23.37
C PRO A 78 9.35 -1.00 21.89
N SER A 79 9.57 0.04 21.10
CA SER A 79 9.06 0.11 19.72
C SER A 79 9.73 -0.87 18.75
N ASN A 80 10.93 -1.37 19.09
CA ASN A 80 11.60 -2.44 18.34
C ASN A 80 10.87 -3.79 18.43
N GLN A 81 9.96 -3.97 19.40
CA GLN A 81 9.14 -5.18 19.52
C GLN A 81 7.78 -5.05 18.83
N TYR A 82 7.39 -3.87 18.34
CA TYR A 82 6.10 -3.66 17.68
C TYR A 82 5.88 -4.61 16.50
N PHE A 83 6.92 -4.82 15.67
CA PHE A 83 6.80 -5.71 14.52
C PHE A 83 6.54 -7.16 14.95
N ARG A 84 7.20 -7.62 16.03
CA ARG A 84 6.99 -8.98 16.55
C ARG A 84 5.54 -9.20 16.96
N ILE A 85 4.99 -8.27 17.75
CA ILE A 85 3.59 -8.33 18.18
C ILE A 85 2.64 -8.24 16.98
N TYR A 86 2.94 -7.37 16.00
CA TYR A 86 2.12 -7.24 14.80
C TYR A 86 2.06 -8.54 14.00
N GLN A 87 3.21 -9.17 13.73
CA GLN A 87 3.26 -10.39 12.94
C GLN A 87 2.62 -11.59 13.65
N ASP A 88 2.58 -11.59 14.99
CA ASP A 88 1.87 -12.64 15.75
C ASP A 88 0.33 -12.55 15.56
N HIS A 89 -0.20 -11.48 14.93
CA HIS A 89 -1.64 -11.31 14.65
C HIS A 89 -1.99 -11.26 13.15
N PHE A 90 -1.06 -10.83 12.30
CA PHE A 90 -1.27 -10.69 10.86
C PHE A 90 -0.13 -11.33 10.07
N GLU A 91 -0.45 -11.92 8.92
CA GLU A 91 0.53 -12.53 8.02
C GLU A 91 1.04 -11.55 6.93
N THR A 92 0.43 -10.36 6.84
CA THR A 92 0.79 -9.38 5.83
C THR A 92 0.76 -7.95 6.37
N VAL A 93 1.50 -7.05 5.72
CA VAL A 93 1.39 -5.60 5.95
C VAL A 93 1.63 -4.80 4.68
N GLU A 94 0.89 -3.69 4.54
CA GLU A 94 1.15 -2.71 3.48
C GLU A 94 2.12 -1.62 3.99
N LEU A 95 3.33 -1.60 3.44
CA LEU A 95 4.37 -0.64 3.75
C LEU A 95 4.05 0.74 3.15
N ASN A 96 3.83 1.71 4.03
CA ASN A 96 3.67 3.11 3.65
C ASN A 96 4.96 3.94 3.83
N ALA A 97 5.97 3.45 4.54
CA ALA A 97 7.25 4.16 4.66
C ALA A 97 7.96 4.39 3.30
N PRO A 98 7.96 3.41 2.36
CA PRO A 98 8.57 3.55 1.04
C PRO A 98 7.98 4.66 0.17
N PHE A 99 6.71 5.00 0.40
CA PHE A 99 6.06 6.14 -0.24
C PHE A 99 6.80 7.46 0.03
N TYR A 100 7.30 7.65 1.25
CA TYR A 100 7.99 8.88 1.64
C TYR A 100 9.49 8.82 1.43
N SER A 101 10.09 7.65 1.58
CA SER A 101 11.53 7.46 1.49
C SER A 101 11.84 6.22 0.67
N TRP A 102 12.51 6.41 -0.46
CA TRP A 102 12.94 5.29 -1.29
C TRP A 102 13.75 4.29 -0.43
N PRO A 103 13.38 2.99 -0.39
CA PRO A 103 14.05 2.02 0.46
C PRO A 103 15.50 1.82 0.07
N THR A 104 16.39 1.69 1.05
CA THR A 104 17.76 1.22 0.78
C THR A 104 17.80 -0.30 0.80
N ILE A 105 18.78 -0.91 0.14
CA ILE A 105 18.99 -2.37 0.19
C ILE A 105 19.12 -2.86 1.65
N GLY A 106 19.82 -2.09 2.50
CA GLY A 106 19.94 -2.41 3.92
C GLY A 106 18.60 -2.41 4.68
N ALA A 107 17.68 -1.52 4.31
CA ALA A 107 16.32 -1.52 4.87
C ALA A 107 15.54 -2.75 4.41
N VAL A 108 15.58 -3.09 3.11
CA VAL A 108 14.92 -4.29 2.56
C VAL A 108 15.47 -5.57 3.22
N LYS A 109 16.79 -5.69 3.36
CA LYS A 109 17.42 -6.82 4.06
C LYS A 109 17.01 -6.90 5.54
N THR A 110 16.73 -5.76 6.17
CA THR A 110 16.21 -5.75 7.55
C THR A 110 14.77 -6.29 7.60
N TRP A 111 13.91 -5.93 6.63
CA TRP A 111 12.56 -6.48 6.53
C TRP A 111 12.57 -7.99 6.35
N ILE A 112 13.44 -8.51 5.47
CA ILE A 112 13.57 -9.95 5.24
C ILE A 112 13.96 -10.70 6.52
N ARG A 113 14.93 -10.16 7.29
CA ARG A 113 15.45 -10.83 8.49
C ARG A 113 14.52 -10.77 9.69
N GLN A 114 13.69 -9.73 9.81
CA GLN A 114 12.83 -9.57 11.00
C GLN A 114 11.53 -10.38 10.90
N ALA A 115 11.10 -10.71 9.68
CA ALA A 115 9.87 -11.42 9.39
C ALA A 115 10.02 -12.93 9.60
N ASP A 116 9.03 -13.53 10.26
CA ASP A 116 8.89 -14.98 10.32
C ASP A 116 8.60 -15.54 8.90
N PRO A 117 9.00 -16.78 8.59
CA PRO A 117 8.73 -17.39 7.29
C PRO A 117 7.23 -17.31 6.92
N GLY A 118 6.95 -16.91 5.69
CA GLY A 118 5.59 -16.78 5.17
C GLY A 118 4.94 -15.41 5.39
N PHE A 119 5.56 -14.50 6.15
CA PHE A 119 5.06 -13.13 6.25
C PHE A 119 5.26 -12.36 4.94
N VAL A 120 4.27 -11.56 4.56
CA VAL A 120 4.20 -10.88 3.26
C VAL A 120 4.24 -9.36 3.42
N TYR A 121 5.00 -8.70 2.55
CA TYR A 121 5.05 -7.26 2.43
C TYR A 121 4.41 -6.81 1.12
N THR A 122 3.38 -5.98 1.21
CA THR A 122 2.92 -5.18 0.07
C THR A 122 3.50 -3.78 0.18
N ILE A 123 3.99 -3.21 -0.93
CA ILE A 123 4.80 -1.98 -0.88
C ILE A 123 4.11 -0.85 -1.62
N LYS A 124 3.79 0.23 -0.91
CA LYS A 124 3.37 1.48 -1.54
C LYS A 124 4.56 2.16 -2.20
N VAL A 125 4.46 2.38 -3.49
CA VAL A 125 5.53 2.94 -4.33
C VAL A 125 5.83 4.39 -3.95
N CYS A 126 7.08 4.81 -4.10
CA CYS A 126 7.57 6.15 -3.75
C CYS A 126 6.73 7.27 -4.39
N GLU A 127 6.47 8.35 -3.63
CA GLU A 127 5.74 9.54 -4.12
C GLU A 127 6.42 10.19 -5.33
N LEU A 128 7.73 9.97 -5.49
CA LEU A 128 8.51 10.42 -6.65
C LEU A 128 7.86 9.96 -7.97
N ILE A 129 7.37 8.72 -8.02
CA ILE A 129 6.75 8.13 -9.23
C ILE A 129 5.31 8.64 -9.38
N THR A 130 4.50 8.53 -8.33
CA THR A 130 3.02 8.68 -8.43
C THR A 130 2.50 10.10 -8.21
N HIS A 131 3.24 10.95 -7.48
CA HIS A 131 2.78 12.28 -7.08
C HIS A 131 3.62 13.41 -7.67
N ILE A 132 4.94 13.21 -7.75
CA ILE A 132 5.89 14.21 -8.26
C ILE A 132 5.99 14.12 -9.77
N LYS A 133 6.49 13.00 -10.31
CA LYS A 133 6.58 12.77 -11.76
C LYS A 133 5.26 12.35 -12.40
N ARG A 134 4.36 11.73 -11.64
CA ARG A 134 3.03 11.30 -12.12
C ARG A 134 3.12 10.48 -13.41
N PHE A 135 4.01 9.49 -13.40
CA PHE A 135 4.29 8.62 -14.54
C PHE A 135 4.95 9.30 -15.77
N GLU A 136 5.39 10.56 -15.66
CA GLU A 136 6.22 11.21 -16.68
C GLU A 136 7.68 10.74 -16.57
N ASP A 137 8.16 10.04 -17.60
CA ASP A 137 9.52 9.47 -17.67
C ASP A 137 9.91 8.70 -16.40
N THR A 138 9.07 7.74 -15.99
CA THR A 138 9.25 6.94 -14.78
C THR A 138 9.65 5.49 -15.02
N LYS A 139 9.76 5.04 -16.28
CA LYS A 139 10.01 3.63 -16.60
C LYS A 139 11.20 3.04 -15.83
N SER A 140 12.36 3.70 -15.91
CA SER A 140 13.55 3.26 -15.18
C SER A 140 13.36 3.30 -13.66
N LEU A 141 12.64 4.29 -13.12
CA LEU A 141 12.32 4.33 -11.69
C LEU A 141 11.41 3.15 -11.28
N ILE A 142 10.46 2.77 -12.12
CA ILE A 142 9.58 1.62 -11.84
C ILE A 142 10.40 0.33 -11.85
N GLU A 143 11.30 0.14 -12.83
CA GLU A 143 12.24 -0.99 -12.85
C GLU A 143 13.16 -1.01 -11.61
N ASP A 144 13.70 0.15 -11.23
CA ASP A 144 14.57 0.29 -10.05
C ASP A 144 13.80 0.00 -8.75
N PHE A 145 12.54 0.39 -8.67
CA PHE A 145 11.68 0.07 -7.53
C PHE A 145 11.29 -1.41 -7.54
N GLY A 146 11.10 -1.99 -8.73
CA GLY A 146 10.85 -3.41 -8.97
C GLY A 146 11.93 -4.31 -8.39
N TYR A 147 13.19 -3.88 -8.39
CA TYR A 147 14.29 -4.62 -7.76
C TYR A 147 14.07 -4.90 -6.26
N ILE A 148 13.22 -4.12 -5.57
CA ILE A 148 12.82 -4.43 -4.19
C ILE A 148 12.07 -5.76 -4.10
N ALA A 149 11.22 -6.07 -5.10
CA ALA A 149 10.55 -7.36 -5.18
C ALA A 149 11.54 -8.50 -5.38
N ASP A 150 12.55 -8.31 -6.25
CA ASP A 150 13.60 -9.31 -6.46
C ASP A 150 14.37 -9.60 -5.17
N LEU A 151 14.66 -8.56 -4.37
CA LEU A 151 15.31 -8.70 -3.06
C LEU A 151 14.42 -9.41 -2.03
N LEU A 152 13.12 -9.07 -1.97
CA LEU A 152 12.17 -9.68 -1.03
C LEU A 152 11.82 -11.13 -1.38
N GLY A 153 11.90 -11.48 -2.66
CA GLY A 153 11.57 -12.79 -3.19
C GLY A 153 10.19 -13.26 -2.72
N PRO A 154 10.09 -14.41 -2.01
CA PRO A 154 8.80 -14.98 -1.61
C PRO A 154 8.01 -14.15 -0.60
N GLN A 155 8.61 -13.13 0.02
CA GLN A 155 7.92 -12.20 0.93
C GLN A 155 7.24 -11.04 0.20
N MET A 156 7.39 -10.92 -1.13
CA MET A 156 6.78 -9.84 -1.91
C MET A 156 5.31 -10.14 -2.24
N GLY A 157 4.41 -9.26 -1.79
CA GLY A 157 2.98 -9.27 -2.15
C GLY A 157 2.70 -8.46 -3.41
N CYS A 158 2.29 -7.20 -3.25
CA CYS A 158 1.97 -6.29 -4.35
C CYS A 158 2.81 -5.00 -4.34
N PHE A 159 2.90 -4.34 -5.48
CA PHE A 159 3.24 -2.92 -5.55
C PHE A 159 1.96 -2.08 -5.63
N LEU A 160 1.81 -1.12 -4.72
CA LEU A 160 0.69 -0.18 -4.71
C LEU A 160 1.11 1.19 -5.27
N PHE A 161 0.58 1.53 -6.43
CA PHE A 161 0.69 2.83 -7.10
C PHE A 161 -0.56 3.68 -6.82
N GLN A 162 -0.56 4.43 -5.72
CA GLN A 162 -1.67 5.33 -5.41
C GLN A 162 -1.45 6.73 -5.99
N LEU A 163 -2.38 7.23 -6.82
CA LEU A 163 -2.33 8.56 -7.42
C LEU A 163 -3.12 9.60 -6.61
N PRO A 164 -2.65 10.86 -6.53
CA PRO A 164 -3.34 11.91 -5.77
C PRO A 164 -4.67 12.31 -6.41
N PRO A 165 -5.61 12.90 -5.65
CA PRO A 165 -6.93 13.30 -6.15
C PRO A 165 -6.89 14.37 -7.25
N SER A 166 -5.76 15.05 -7.42
CA SER A 166 -5.55 16.02 -8.50
C SER A 166 -5.34 15.38 -9.86
N VAL A 167 -5.00 14.09 -9.93
CA VAL A 167 -4.82 13.37 -11.20
C VAL A 167 -6.16 12.83 -11.66
N ARG A 168 -6.69 13.42 -12.73
CA ARG A 168 -7.94 13.03 -13.37
C ARG A 168 -7.67 12.07 -14.53
N TYR A 169 -8.72 11.36 -14.93
CA TYR A 169 -8.65 10.44 -16.06
C TYR A 169 -8.42 11.22 -17.35
N THR A 170 -7.45 10.74 -18.12
CA THR A 170 -7.31 10.93 -19.57
C THR A 170 -6.78 9.62 -20.15
N SER A 171 -7.05 9.38 -21.43
CA SER A 171 -6.52 8.24 -22.19
C SER A 171 -4.99 8.17 -22.11
N GLU A 172 -4.32 9.32 -22.21
CA GLU A 172 -2.85 9.42 -22.21
C GLU A 172 -2.28 9.06 -20.85
N MET A 173 -2.92 9.50 -19.75
CA MET A 173 -2.49 9.14 -18.40
C MET A 173 -2.70 7.64 -18.13
N LEU A 174 -3.82 7.06 -18.59
CA LEU A 174 -4.06 5.62 -18.48
C LEU A 174 -2.99 4.82 -19.21
N GLN A 175 -2.70 5.17 -20.46
CA GLN A 175 -1.66 4.53 -21.26
C GLN A 175 -0.26 4.72 -20.64
N SER A 176 0.04 5.92 -20.17
CA SER A 176 1.31 6.22 -19.48
C SER A 176 1.50 5.32 -18.26
N ILE A 177 0.47 5.14 -17.43
CA ILE A 177 0.53 4.25 -16.26
C ILE A 177 0.77 2.81 -16.70
N LEU A 178 -0.11 2.24 -17.53
CA LEU A 178 -0.12 0.80 -17.81
C LEU A 178 1.09 0.35 -18.63
N SER A 179 1.60 1.17 -19.55
CA SER A 179 2.74 0.82 -20.41
C SER A 179 4.09 0.72 -19.68
N GLN A 180 4.17 1.22 -18.44
CA GLN A 180 5.40 1.24 -17.65
C GLN A 180 5.44 0.18 -16.54
N LEU A 181 4.34 -0.52 -16.28
CA LEU A 181 4.27 -1.54 -15.24
C LEU A 181 5.00 -2.82 -15.69
N ASP A 182 5.75 -3.44 -14.77
CA ASP A 182 6.38 -4.73 -15.03
C ASP A 182 5.38 -5.87 -14.76
N PRO A 183 4.92 -6.61 -15.79
CA PRO A 183 3.88 -7.64 -15.64
C PRO A 183 4.33 -8.85 -14.80
N ARG A 184 5.63 -8.98 -14.46
CA ARG A 184 6.11 -10.01 -13.54
C ARG A 184 5.63 -9.79 -12.10
N HIS A 185 5.15 -8.58 -11.77
CA HIS A 185 4.73 -8.22 -10.43
C HIS A 185 3.22 -7.99 -10.34
N ARG A 186 2.66 -8.19 -9.14
CA ARG A 186 1.29 -7.75 -8.82
C ARG A 186 1.24 -6.24 -8.69
N ASN A 187 0.93 -5.57 -9.79
CA ASN A 187 0.80 -4.12 -9.82
C ASN A 187 -0.64 -3.71 -9.49
N VAL A 188 -0.79 -2.98 -8.40
CA VAL A 188 -2.06 -2.43 -7.93
C VAL A 188 -2.04 -0.93 -8.13
N VAL A 189 -3.06 -0.37 -8.78
CA VAL A 189 -3.16 1.10 -8.95
C VAL A 189 -4.40 1.61 -8.23
N GLU A 190 -4.24 2.67 -7.45
CA GLU A 190 -5.33 3.28 -6.69
C GLU A 190 -5.56 4.73 -7.09
N PHE A 191 -6.79 5.01 -7.53
CA PHE A 191 -7.19 6.34 -7.96
C PHE A 191 -8.02 7.07 -6.89
N ARG A 192 -7.76 8.37 -6.74
CA ARG A 192 -8.43 9.25 -5.76
C ARG A 192 -9.42 10.22 -6.39
N HIS A 193 -9.78 10.00 -7.65
CA HIS A 193 -10.73 10.82 -8.39
C HIS A 193 -11.74 9.94 -9.12
N LYS A 194 -13.03 10.27 -9.01
CA LYS A 194 -14.14 9.47 -9.56
C LYS A 194 -14.12 9.28 -11.08
N SER A 195 -13.40 10.13 -11.81
CA SER A 195 -13.29 10.02 -13.28
C SER A 195 -12.60 8.73 -13.75
N TRP A 196 -11.90 8.02 -12.85
CA TRP A 196 -11.21 6.77 -13.15
C TRP A 196 -12.10 5.52 -12.99
N TRP A 197 -13.33 5.69 -12.51
CA TRP A 197 -14.25 4.61 -12.21
C TRP A 197 -15.21 4.44 -13.39
N THR A 198 -14.69 3.88 -14.48
CA THR A 198 -15.41 3.65 -15.74
C THR A 198 -15.01 2.30 -16.32
N ASP A 199 -15.92 1.68 -17.06
CA ASP A 199 -15.68 0.37 -17.70
C ASP A 199 -14.45 0.40 -18.63
N GLU A 200 -14.24 1.49 -19.37
CA GLU A 200 -13.05 1.67 -20.22
C GLU A 200 -11.73 1.53 -19.44
N VAL A 201 -11.67 2.08 -18.22
CA VAL A 201 -10.47 1.94 -17.36
C VAL A 201 -10.36 0.51 -16.85
N PHE A 202 -11.48 -0.11 -16.44
CA PHE A 202 -11.47 -1.49 -15.93
C PHE A 202 -11.06 -2.50 -17.00
N ASP A 203 -11.53 -2.32 -18.24
CA ASP A 203 -11.17 -3.14 -19.39
C ASP A 203 -9.68 -3.01 -19.72
N ALA A 204 -9.15 -1.78 -19.71
CA ALA A 204 -7.72 -1.54 -19.93
C ALA A 204 -6.84 -2.19 -18.85
N PHE A 205 -7.28 -2.15 -17.59
CA PHE A 205 -6.59 -2.84 -16.49
C PHE A 205 -6.63 -4.36 -16.65
N THR A 206 -7.78 -4.89 -17.08
CA THR A 206 -7.95 -6.32 -17.37
C THR A 206 -7.01 -6.76 -18.49
N ALA A 207 -6.95 -6.01 -19.59
CA ALA A 207 -6.05 -6.28 -20.71
C ALA A 207 -4.56 -6.20 -20.31
N ALA A 208 -4.20 -5.31 -19.38
CA ALA A 208 -2.84 -5.15 -18.90
C ALA A 208 -2.44 -6.15 -17.79
N GLY A 209 -3.38 -6.94 -17.26
CA GLY A 209 -3.14 -7.80 -16.08
C GLY A 209 -2.83 -7.01 -14.81
N ALA A 210 -3.27 -5.75 -14.73
CA ALA A 210 -3.07 -4.87 -13.57
C ALA A 210 -4.30 -4.92 -12.64
N ILE A 211 -4.07 -4.78 -11.34
CA ILE A 211 -5.11 -4.83 -10.31
C ILE A 211 -5.64 -3.41 -10.06
N PHE A 212 -6.92 -3.18 -10.31
CA PHE A 212 -7.58 -1.94 -9.90
C PHE A 212 -7.85 -1.98 -8.39
N CYS A 213 -7.35 -0.99 -7.64
CA CYS A 213 -7.60 -0.91 -6.21
C CYS A 213 -9.02 -0.42 -5.94
N SER A 214 -9.86 -1.30 -5.40
CA SER A 214 -11.11 -0.92 -4.76
C SER A 214 -10.81 -0.21 -3.44
N CYS A 215 -11.63 0.76 -3.03
CA CYS A 215 -11.44 1.38 -1.73
C CYS A 215 -12.74 1.85 -1.09
N SER A 216 -12.86 1.64 0.22
CA SER A 216 -13.84 2.34 1.04
C SER A 216 -13.26 3.70 1.42
N GLY A 217 -13.74 4.76 0.76
CA GLY A 217 -13.20 6.10 0.92
C GLY A 217 -14.25 7.20 0.65
N PRO A 218 -14.16 8.38 1.29
CA PRO A 218 -15.12 9.45 1.07
C PRO A 218 -15.07 10.01 -0.35
N ARG A 219 -16.25 10.18 -0.97
CA ARG A 219 -16.46 10.79 -2.31
C ARG A 219 -15.91 9.97 -3.48
N LEU A 220 -15.63 8.69 -3.26
CA LEU A 220 -15.36 7.72 -4.32
C LEU A 220 -16.52 6.74 -4.41
N PRO A 221 -16.70 6.07 -5.56
CA PRO A 221 -17.67 4.99 -5.63
C PRO A 221 -17.35 3.87 -4.64
N ASP A 222 -18.37 3.38 -3.95
CA ASP A 222 -18.27 2.32 -2.95
C ASP A 222 -18.51 0.96 -3.61
N GLU A 223 -17.59 0.59 -4.50
CA GLU A 223 -17.72 -0.57 -5.38
C GLU A 223 -16.48 -1.48 -5.24
N LEU A 224 -16.66 -2.78 -5.48
CA LEU A 224 -15.55 -3.72 -5.63
C LEU A 224 -15.38 -4.03 -7.12
N VAL A 225 -14.21 -3.66 -7.65
CA VAL A 225 -13.81 -3.89 -9.04
C VAL A 225 -12.79 -5.04 -9.07
N ARG A 226 -13.05 -6.02 -9.93
CA ARG A 226 -12.13 -7.13 -10.21
C ARG A 226 -11.65 -7.04 -11.66
N THR A 227 -10.36 -6.76 -11.84
CA THR A 227 -9.72 -6.69 -13.16
C THR A 227 -8.79 -7.88 -13.43
N THR A 228 -8.45 -8.68 -12.41
CA THR A 228 -7.66 -9.90 -12.55
C THR A 228 -8.20 -11.00 -11.62
N ASP A 229 -7.51 -12.15 -11.52
CA ASP A 229 -7.82 -13.16 -10.50
C ASP A 229 -7.47 -12.72 -9.07
N ASP A 230 -6.78 -11.58 -8.92
CA ASP A 230 -6.51 -10.91 -7.65
C ASP A 230 -7.45 -9.71 -7.50
N ILE A 231 -7.91 -9.46 -6.28
CA ILE A 231 -8.56 -8.18 -5.91
C ILE A 231 -7.79 -7.49 -4.80
N TYR A 232 -7.85 -6.17 -4.79
CA TYR A 232 -7.19 -5.35 -3.78
C TYR A 232 -8.16 -4.31 -3.21
N VAL A 233 -8.33 -4.31 -1.89
CA VAL A 233 -9.27 -3.43 -1.19
C VAL A 233 -8.54 -2.63 -0.10
N ARG A 234 -8.69 -1.31 -0.11
CA ARG A 234 -8.20 -0.44 0.97
C ARG A 234 -9.33 0.24 1.72
N PHE A 235 -9.31 0.13 3.05
CA PHE A 235 -10.31 0.73 3.93
C PHE A 235 -9.78 2.03 4.54
N HIS A 236 -10.23 3.17 4.03
CA HIS A 236 -9.83 4.50 4.52
C HIS A 236 -10.85 5.13 5.47
N GLY A 237 -12.10 4.69 5.42
CA GLY A 237 -13.24 5.27 6.14
C GLY A 237 -14.29 5.84 5.19
N THR A 238 -15.57 5.83 5.57
CA THR A 238 -16.66 6.21 4.66
C THR A 238 -16.91 7.73 4.63
N LYS A 239 -16.80 8.40 5.78
CA LYS A 239 -17.09 9.84 5.92
C LYS A 239 -15.83 10.71 5.99
N GLN A 240 -14.82 10.26 6.73
CA GLN A 240 -13.56 10.98 6.91
C GLN A 240 -12.38 10.07 6.56
N TRP A 241 -11.46 10.63 5.77
CA TRP A 241 -10.23 9.93 5.40
C TRP A 241 -9.43 9.55 6.65
N TYR A 242 -9.11 8.26 6.74
CA TYR A 242 -8.28 7.61 7.74
C TYR A 242 -8.87 7.60 9.16
N ARG A 243 -10.12 8.03 9.33
CA ARG A 243 -10.78 8.17 10.63
C ARG A 243 -12.20 7.61 10.55
N HIS A 244 -12.32 6.31 10.78
CA HIS A 244 -13.60 5.61 10.81
C HIS A 244 -13.44 4.32 11.59
N ASP A 245 -14.42 3.99 12.43
CA ASP A 245 -14.53 2.68 13.05
C ASP A 245 -15.65 1.93 12.34
N TYR A 246 -15.31 0.89 11.58
CA TYR A 246 -16.30 0.17 10.79
C TYR A 246 -17.17 -0.67 11.73
N SER A 247 -18.47 -0.63 11.50
CA SER A 247 -19.42 -1.55 12.12
C SER A 247 -19.38 -2.92 11.44
N ASP A 248 -19.85 -3.95 12.14
CA ASP A 248 -20.01 -5.28 11.54
C ASP A 248 -20.91 -5.26 10.30
N ALA A 249 -21.97 -4.45 10.30
CA ALA A 249 -22.85 -4.29 9.16
C ALA A 249 -22.10 -3.74 7.93
N GLU A 250 -21.24 -2.74 8.11
CA GLU A 250 -20.41 -2.20 7.04
C GLU A 250 -19.39 -3.25 6.55
N LEU A 251 -18.74 -3.99 7.47
CA LEU A 251 -17.78 -5.04 7.10
C LEU A 251 -18.45 -6.21 6.37
N LEU A 252 -19.66 -6.60 6.78
CA LEU A 252 -20.43 -7.69 6.16
C LEU A 252 -20.79 -7.39 4.70
N VAL A 253 -21.04 -6.13 4.35
CA VAL A 253 -21.22 -5.73 2.94
C VAL A 253 -19.96 -6.03 2.12
N TRP A 254 -18.78 -5.75 2.67
CA TRP A 254 -17.52 -6.05 2.00
C TRP A 254 -17.20 -7.54 1.96
N VAL A 255 -17.53 -8.29 3.01
CA VAL A 255 -17.44 -9.75 3.01
C VAL A 255 -18.23 -10.34 1.85
N GLU A 256 -19.46 -9.87 1.64
CA GLU A 256 -20.32 -10.35 0.56
C GLU A 256 -19.74 -9.98 -0.82
N ARG A 257 -19.31 -8.72 -1.00
CA ARG A 257 -18.66 -8.27 -2.24
C ARG A 257 -17.41 -9.12 -2.57
N ILE A 258 -16.57 -9.39 -1.57
CA ILE A 258 -15.36 -10.20 -1.73
C ILE A 258 -15.74 -11.62 -2.16
N ARG A 259 -16.74 -12.25 -1.52
CA ARG A 259 -17.21 -13.60 -1.90
C ARG A 259 -17.79 -13.63 -3.32
N GLN A 260 -18.62 -12.66 -3.68
CA GLN A 260 -19.25 -12.57 -5.00
C GLN A 260 -18.24 -12.30 -6.13
N SER A 261 -17.13 -11.63 -5.83
CA SER A 261 -16.08 -11.33 -6.82
C SER A 261 -15.47 -12.59 -7.44
N SER A 262 -15.56 -13.74 -6.77
CA SER A 262 -14.94 -15.01 -7.18
C SER A 262 -13.42 -14.89 -7.43
N ALA A 263 -12.77 -13.88 -6.84
CA ALA A 263 -11.33 -13.71 -6.94
C ALA A 263 -10.59 -14.88 -6.28
N LYS A 264 -9.49 -15.31 -6.88
CA LYS A 264 -8.64 -16.38 -6.32
C LYS A 264 -7.82 -15.86 -5.16
N THR A 265 -7.29 -14.65 -5.28
CA THR A 265 -6.44 -14.04 -4.26
C THR A 265 -7.03 -12.71 -3.83
N VAL A 266 -7.05 -12.46 -2.53
CA VAL A 266 -7.67 -11.26 -1.96
C VAL A 266 -6.66 -10.53 -1.09
N TRP A 267 -6.48 -9.25 -1.37
CA TRP A 267 -5.59 -8.36 -0.61
C TRP A 267 -6.40 -7.27 0.06
N VAL A 268 -6.38 -7.20 1.39
CA VAL A 268 -7.14 -6.20 2.17
C VAL A 268 -6.24 -5.48 3.15
N TYR A 269 -6.24 -4.16 3.09
CA TYR A 269 -5.49 -3.33 4.03
C TYR A 269 -6.34 -2.23 4.66
N PHE A 270 -6.34 -2.21 5.98
CA PHE A 270 -6.98 -1.17 6.78
C PHE A 270 -6.04 0.02 7.01
N ASN A 271 -6.47 1.19 6.57
CA ASN A 271 -5.74 2.46 6.64
C ASN A 271 -6.52 3.53 7.43
N ASN A 272 -7.62 3.15 8.07
CA ASN A 272 -8.46 3.96 8.97
C ASN A 272 -7.81 4.16 10.37
N ASP A 273 -6.51 4.45 10.38
CA ASP A 273 -5.69 4.31 11.59
C ASP A 273 -5.58 5.57 12.47
N ARG A 274 -6.13 6.70 12.07
CA ARG A 274 -5.90 7.98 12.77
C ARG A 274 -6.24 7.93 14.27
N ASP A 275 -7.21 7.11 14.66
CA ASP A 275 -7.62 6.88 16.04
C ASP A 275 -7.33 5.43 16.53
N GLY A 276 -6.58 4.64 15.75
CA GLY A 276 -6.17 3.27 16.06
C GLY A 276 -7.22 2.19 15.74
N HIS A 277 -8.15 2.46 14.82
CA HIS A 277 -9.23 1.53 14.49
C HIS A 277 -8.80 0.44 13.48
N SER A 278 -7.66 0.59 12.80
CA SER A 278 -7.24 -0.31 11.71
C SER A 278 -7.09 -1.76 12.18
N ILE A 279 -6.40 -1.98 13.31
CA ILE A 279 -6.15 -3.31 13.89
C ILE A 279 -7.44 -4.04 14.26
N LYS A 280 -8.33 -3.35 15.00
CA LYS A 280 -9.63 -3.90 15.39
C LYS A 280 -10.43 -4.31 14.16
N ASN A 281 -10.51 -3.44 13.16
CA ASN A 281 -11.32 -3.69 11.96
C ASN A 281 -10.72 -4.77 11.06
N ALA A 282 -9.39 -4.84 10.93
CA ALA A 282 -8.70 -5.92 10.24
C ALA A 282 -8.98 -7.28 10.88
N SER A 283 -8.82 -7.37 12.21
CA SER A 283 -9.11 -8.59 12.97
C SER A 283 -10.57 -9.00 12.81
N ARG A 284 -11.49 -8.03 12.92
CA ARG A 284 -12.93 -8.29 12.78
C ARG A 284 -13.31 -8.78 11.39
N LEU A 285 -12.71 -8.23 10.34
CA LEU A 285 -12.95 -8.72 8.97
C LEU A 285 -12.44 -10.16 8.80
N SER A 286 -11.26 -10.49 9.35
CA SER A 286 -10.74 -11.87 9.34
C SER A 286 -11.70 -12.86 10.00
N GLU A 287 -12.26 -12.50 11.16
CA GLU A 287 -13.28 -13.30 11.86
C GLU A 287 -14.54 -13.51 11.01
N LEU A 288 -15.09 -12.45 10.41
CA LEU A 288 -16.29 -12.51 9.57
C LEU A 288 -16.06 -13.33 8.28
N MET A 289 -14.82 -13.33 7.78
CA MET A 289 -14.37 -14.15 6.66
C MET A 289 -14.02 -15.59 7.07
N LYS A 290 -14.05 -15.92 8.36
CA LYS A 290 -13.65 -17.22 8.95
C LYS A 290 -12.21 -17.62 8.61
N ILE A 291 -11.32 -16.63 8.52
CA ILE A 291 -9.89 -16.86 8.35
C ILE A 291 -9.33 -17.19 9.75
N PRO A 292 -8.61 -18.31 9.93
CA PRO A 292 -7.99 -18.63 11.20
C PRO A 292 -7.12 -17.48 11.71
N ALA A 293 -7.21 -17.20 13.01
CA ALA A 293 -6.21 -16.36 13.65
C ALA A 293 -4.85 -17.08 13.63
N ARG A 294 -3.77 -16.30 13.59
CA ARG A 294 -2.41 -16.81 13.70
C ARG A 294 -2.09 -17.26 15.13
#